data_AF-A0A651H4A9-F1
#
_entry.id   AF-A0A651H4A9-F1
#
_cell.length_a   1.000
_cell.length_b   1.000
_cell.length_c   1.000
_cell.angle_alpha   90.00
_cell.angle_beta   90.00
_cell.angle_gamma   90.00
#
_symmetry.space_group_name_H-M   'P 1'
#
loop_
_entity.id
_entity.type
_entity.pdbx_description
1 polymer ?
#
loop_
_entity_poly.entity_id
_entity_poly.type
_entity_poly.pdbx_seq_one_letter_code
_entity_poly.pdbx_strand_id
1 'polypeptide(L)'
;DLDERTPRLLTRERDVDIRTISWLSDTRLAYRMDSERDREVPRFAGGLYAVNIDGSNFRTIVRPFGGSGRGRDVAFRYTEVIHRLPDDADHVLVLNNSHAAQFPDVYRMNINNGRLRLDFRNPGKIRGWIPDQNGVVRLGFGLEEDGSNYLIYRETANSSWKTISESADDVRNFEPWGFYHDNRRIVVAARLGGRDTRALYLLDPEKLELEEFLADEDFDIEGGFGFSRGIYSPADGRFLGVIYQRDKPTYVWFDEEREALQRDVDLVLPDRFNILTGGDRSGRRVIIRSFSDVQHPEFFLLHLERMEIEKLADPRPWLDASAFVPMEPIRFEASDGMTIPGYLTRPRNAGDGPVPMVAYVHGGPWFRDTWGWDPWTQFFADRGFAVLQINFRGSTGYGARHLTSSFRNVEAMNQDVTDGVRWAIEQGIADPERIGIIGASWGGYATMVGLTQTPELYQFGINIFGVVDLVEHINTYRGRWNRRFAYEYWRTRIGDPTDREQRARLEAASPIQFIDRIRAPVLIYHGEQDINVDIGQSRRLVSALRRQNKEFSWIQVSNEAHSIDSEENRLRLFNEIDRFIQPWTN
;
A
#
# COMPACT_ATOMS: atom_id res chain seq x y z
N ASP A 1 5.08 -10.36 28.19
CA ASP A 1 6.26 -10.83 28.94
C ASP A 1 6.53 -12.26 28.49
N LEU A 2 7.73 -12.59 28.01
CA LEU A 2 8.03 -13.94 27.49
C LEU A 2 8.24 -14.95 28.63
N ASP A 3 8.64 -14.50 29.81
CA ASP A 3 8.88 -15.35 30.97
C ASP A 3 7.53 -15.70 31.64
N GLU A 4 6.65 -14.71 31.80
CA GLU A 4 5.32 -14.93 32.37
C GLU A 4 4.29 -15.43 31.34
N ARG A 5 4.60 -15.33 30.04
CA ARG A 5 3.68 -15.59 28.92
C ARG A 5 2.33 -14.87 29.02
N THR A 6 2.31 -13.73 29.69
CA THR A 6 1.13 -12.87 29.82
C THR A 6 1.28 -11.64 28.92
N PRO A 7 0.26 -11.31 28.10
CA PRO A 7 0.23 -10.04 27.41
C PRO A 7 0.09 -8.92 28.45
N ARG A 8 0.92 -7.86 28.29
CA ARG A 8 0.83 -6.66 29.11
C ARG A 8 0.22 -5.54 28.29
N LEU A 9 -0.84 -4.94 28.81
CA LEU A 9 -1.51 -3.80 28.19
C LEU A 9 -0.66 -2.54 28.38
N LEU A 10 -0.11 -2.01 27.29
CA LEU A 10 0.75 -0.81 27.33
C LEU A 10 -0.01 0.49 27.09
N THR A 11 -1.17 0.42 26.44
CA THR A 11 -1.99 1.58 26.06
C THR A 11 -3.45 1.29 26.39
N ARG A 12 -4.25 2.32 26.67
CA ARG A 12 -5.68 2.17 27.01
C ARG A 12 -6.59 2.94 26.05
N GLU A 13 -6.05 3.32 24.89
CA GLU A 13 -6.83 3.97 23.84
C GLU A 13 -7.93 3.05 23.35
N ARG A 14 -9.14 3.58 23.23
CA ARG A 14 -10.33 2.81 22.82
C ARG A 14 -10.88 3.25 21.48
N ASP A 15 -10.61 4.50 21.11
CA ASP A 15 -11.31 5.20 20.03
C ASP A 15 -10.37 5.53 18.86
N VAL A 16 -9.07 5.22 18.99
CA VAL A 16 -8.04 5.41 17.95
C VAL A 16 -7.16 4.19 17.76
N ASP A 17 -6.84 3.90 16.51
CA ASP A 17 -5.93 2.80 16.15
C ASP A 17 -4.46 3.19 16.35
N ILE A 18 -3.66 2.23 16.79
CA ILE A 18 -2.20 2.34 16.76
C ILE A 18 -1.72 2.03 15.33
N ARG A 19 -1.13 3.02 14.66
CA ARG A 19 -0.68 2.90 13.26
C ARG A 19 0.75 2.39 13.14
N THR A 20 1.64 2.81 14.03
CA THR A 20 3.04 2.36 14.03
C THR A 20 3.57 2.17 15.44
N ILE A 21 4.54 1.28 15.57
CA ILE A 21 5.28 1.01 16.81
C ILE A 21 6.77 0.98 16.47
N SER A 22 7.60 1.58 17.33
CA SER A 22 9.06 1.61 17.18
C SER A 22 9.72 1.49 18.54
N TRP A 23 10.80 0.73 18.64
CA TRP A 23 11.63 0.71 19.85
C TRP A 23 12.44 2.02 19.97
N LEU A 24 12.41 2.63 21.16
CA LEU A 24 13.29 3.75 21.52
C LEU A 24 14.52 3.24 22.27
N SER A 25 14.33 2.25 23.14
CA SER A 25 15.38 1.50 23.84
C SER A 25 14.94 0.05 23.98
N ASP A 26 15.67 -0.79 24.73
CA ASP A 26 15.25 -2.18 24.98
C ASP A 26 14.06 -2.28 25.95
N THR A 27 13.71 -1.19 26.62
CA THR A 27 12.63 -1.14 27.63
C THR A 27 11.57 -0.09 27.32
N ARG A 28 11.71 0.67 26.23
CA ARG A 28 10.84 1.79 25.91
C ARG A 28 10.41 1.76 24.46
N LEU A 29 9.09 1.87 24.26
CA LEU A 29 8.45 1.90 22.96
C LEU A 29 7.93 3.30 22.66
N ALA A 30 8.01 3.69 21.39
CA ALA A 30 7.23 4.76 20.81
C ALA A 30 6.12 4.16 19.96
N TYR A 31 4.97 4.82 19.93
CA TYR A 31 3.89 4.44 19.05
C TYR A 31 3.10 5.66 18.60
N ARG A 32 2.42 5.53 17.46
CA ARG A 32 1.63 6.59 16.84
C ARG A 32 0.20 6.14 16.74
N MET A 33 -0.70 7.07 17.04
CA MET A 33 -2.14 6.84 16.95
C MET A 33 -2.69 7.58 15.74
N ASP A 34 -3.89 7.20 15.33
CA ASP A 34 -4.74 8.01 14.46
C ASP A 34 -5.34 9.23 15.18
N SER A 35 -5.96 10.11 14.39
CA SER A 35 -6.73 11.26 14.89
C SER A 35 -8.22 11.02 14.67
N GLU A 36 -9.02 11.06 15.75
CA GLU A 36 -10.49 10.93 15.66
C GLU A 36 -11.15 12.03 14.83
N ARG A 37 -10.55 13.24 14.80
CA ARG A 37 -11.20 14.42 14.21
C ARG A 37 -11.18 14.45 12.69
N ASP A 38 -10.25 13.72 12.06
CA ASP A 38 -10.04 13.75 10.62
C ASP A 38 -9.35 12.43 10.23
N ARG A 39 -10.13 11.45 9.72
CA ARG A 39 -9.60 10.12 9.36
C ARG A 39 -8.71 10.11 8.11
N GLU A 40 -8.57 11.26 7.46
CA GLU A 40 -7.63 11.49 6.35
C GLU A 40 -6.42 12.34 6.67
N VAL A 41 -6.27 12.70 7.94
CA VAL A 41 -4.96 13.09 8.44
C VAL A 41 -3.99 11.96 8.06
N PRO A 42 -2.84 12.23 7.41
CA PRO A 42 -1.78 11.25 7.21
C PRO A 42 -1.57 10.50 8.51
N ARG A 43 -1.26 9.20 8.43
CA ARG A 43 -1.10 8.14 9.47
C ARG A 43 -0.23 8.47 10.71
N PHE A 44 -0.08 9.75 11.00
CA PHE A 44 1.09 10.45 11.46
C PHE A 44 0.75 11.66 12.33
N ALA A 45 -0.45 12.24 12.23
CA ALA A 45 -0.81 13.44 13.00
C ALA A 45 -1.75 13.19 14.20
N GLY A 46 -2.04 11.93 14.54
CA GLY A 46 -2.59 11.54 15.84
C GLY A 46 -1.55 11.53 16.99
N GLY A 47 -0.37 12.09 16.74
CA GLY A 47 0.67 12.28 17.76
C GLY A 47 1.69 11.15 17.85
N LEU A 48 2.69 11.37 18.69
CA LEU A 48 3.75 10.41 19.02
C LEU A 48 3.77 10.25 20.53
N TYR A 49 3.70 9.02 20.99
CA TYR A 49 3.65 8.67 22.41
C TYR A 49 4.78 7.71 22.73
N ALA A 50 5.21 7.71 23.99
CA ALA A 50 6.22 6.78 24.48
C ALA A 50 5.82 6.19 25.83
N VAL A 51 6.09 4.90 26.01
CA VAL A 51 5.75 4.14 27.21
C VAL A 51 6.80 3.06 27.43
N ASN A 52 7.08 2.74 28.70
CA ASN A 52 7.94 1.60 29.01
C ASN A 52 7.19 0.27 28.82
N ILE A 53 7.91 -0.82 28.61
CA ILE A 53 7.33 -2.17 28.43
C ILE A 53 6.62 -2.71 29.69
N ASP A 54 6.81 -2.08 30.84
CA ASP A 54 6.08 -2.34 32.09
C ASP A 54 4.83 -1.45 32.25
N GLY A 55 4.52 -0.62 31.25
CA GLY A 55 3.40 0.34 31.26
C GLY A 55 3.71 1.66 32.00
N SER A 56 4.91 1.82 32.57
CA SER A 56 5.30 3.03 33.29
C SER A 56 5.79 4.14 32.37
N ASN A 57 5.96 5.34 32.93
CA ASN A 57 6.54 6.51 32.26
C ASN A 57 5.90 6.83 30.89
N PHE A 58 4.58 6.73 30.80
CA PHE A 58 3.82 7.19 29.64
C PHE A 58 4.06 8.69 29.40
N ARG A 59 4.31 9.07 28.15
CA ARG A 59 4.55 10.44 27.71
C ARG A 59 3.93 10.69 26.35
N THR A 60 3.26 11.82 26.20
CA THR A 60 2.94 12.40 24.89
C THR A 60 4.14 13.24 24.42
N ILE A 61 4.83 12.77 23.38
CA ILE A 61 5.98 13.47 22.77
C ILE A 61 5.48 14.52 21.79
N VAL A 62 4.65 14.10 20.83
CA VAL A 62 3.95 14.99 19.91
C VAL A 62 2.48 14.86 20.21
N ARG A 63 1.82 15.98 20.52
CA ARG A 63 0.38 15.97 20.74
C ARG A 63 -0.36 15.67 19.44
N PRO A 64 -1.45 14.87 19.50
CA PRO A 64 -2.40 14.78 18.41
C PRO A 64 -2.91 16.20 18.08
N PHE A 65 -2.97 16.49 16.79
CA PHE A 65 -3.29 17.77 16.17
C PHE A 65 -3.24 19.08 16.99
N GLY A 66 -2.29 19.93 16.58
CA GLY A 66 -2.35 21.40 16.62
C GLY A 66 -1.62 21.95 15.40
N GLY A 67 -2.29 22.00 14.23
CA GLY A 67 -1.70 22.42 12.95
C GLY A 67 -2.40 23.64 12.35
N SER A 68 -1.63 24.54 11.76
CA SER A 68 -2.09 25.78 11.12
C SER A 68 -2.49 25.55 9.65
N GLY A 69 -3.73 25.86 9.30
CA GLY A 69 -4.28 25.80 7.93
C GLY A 69 -5.79 26.05 7.91
N ARG A 70 -6.40 26.26 6.73
CA ARG A 70 -7.86 26.35 6.55
C ARG A 70 -8.33 25.24 5.61
N GLY A 71 -9.44 24.57 5.96
CA GLY A 71 -10.08 23.57 5.09
C GLY A 71 -9.19 22.34 4.83
N ARG A 72 -9.20 21.83 3.59
CA ARG A 72 -8.44 20.63 3.17
C ARG A 72 -6.95 20.88 2.88
N ASP A 73 -6.46 22.09 3.12
CA ASP A 73 -5.09 22.52 2.84
C ASP A 73 -4.25 22.57 4.13
N VAL A 74 -4.31 21.51 4.93
CA VAL A 74 -3.57 21.40 6.19
C VAL A 74 -2.26 20.65 5.97
N ALA A 75 -1.18 21.18 6.55
CA ALA A 75 0.08 20.47 6.64
C ALA A 75 0.25 19.82 8.01
N PHE A 76 0.52 18.53 7.99
CA PHE A 76 0.49 17.69 9.17
C PHE A 76 1.84 17.68 9.87
N ARG A 77 1.87 18.08 11.14
CA ARG A 77 3.09 18.01 11.94
C ARG A 77 3.30 16.60 12.42
N TYR A 78 4.53 16.11 12.33
CA TYR A 78 4.89 14.78 12.78
C TYR A 78 6.28 14.70 13.40
N THR A 79 6.49 13.63 14.16
CA THR A 79 7.81 13.16 14.55
C THR A 79 7.87 11.65 14.31
N GLU A 80 8.91 11.21 13.61
CA GLU A 80 9.09 9.82 13.20
C GLU A 80 10.49 9.34 13.55
N VAL A 81 10.60 8.20 14.22
CA VAL A 81 11.88 7.60 14.57
C VAL A 81 12.51 6.99 13.33
N ILE A 82 13.75 7.40 13.01
CA ILE A 82 14.49 6.88 11.85
C ILE A 82 15.73 6.08 12.25
N HIS A 83 16.22 6.19 13.49
CA HIS A 83 17.36 5.41 13.95
C HIS A 83 17.44 5.30 15.48
N ARG A 84 17.76 4.11 15.99
CA ARG A 84 18.23 3.90 17.37
C ARG A 84 19.74 4.08 17.39
N LEU A 85 20.24 5.09 18.08
CA LEU A 85 21.68 5.38 18.10
C LEU A 85 22.40 4.30 18.92
N PRO A 86 23.38 3.56 18.36
CA PRO A 86 24.07 2.49 19.09
C PRO A 86 24.87 3.03 20.29
N ASP A 87 25.46 4.22 20.14
CA ASP A 87 26.36 4.83 21.11
C ASP A 87 25.71 5.92 21.98
N ASP A 88 24.39 6.11 21.86
CA ASP A 88 23.64 7.15 22.60
C ASP A 88 22.32 6.57 23.09
N ALA A 89 22.37 5.89 24.26
CA ALA A 89 21.23 5.21 24.84
C ALA A 89 20.09 6.16 25.26
N ASP A 90 20.36 7.46 25.39
CA ASP A 90 19.39 8.46 25.82
C ASP A 90 18.63 9.10 24.65
N HIS A 91 19.09 8.91 23.40
CA HIS A 91 18.53 9.59 22.24
C HIS A 91 18.27 8.65 21.06
N VAL A 92 17.29 9.05 20.26
CA VAL A 92 17.05 8.48 18.92
C VAL A 92 17.10 9.59 17.87
N LEU A 93 17.36 9.24 16.62
CA LEU A 93 17.15 10.16 15.51
C LEU A 93 15.68 10.17 15.11
N VAL A 94 15.16 11.37 14.87
CA VAL A 94 13.81 11.57 14.40
C VAL A 94 13.75 12.57 13.26
N LEU A 95 12.83 12.32 12.31
CA LEU A 95 12.32 13.35 11.43
C LEU A 95 11.35 14.21 12.19
N ASN A 96 11.44 15.53 12.04
CA ASN A 96 10.42 16.44 12.52
C ASN A 96 10.24 17.59 11.53
N ASN A 97 8.99 17.84 11.14
CA ASN A 97 8.65 18.84 10.12
C ASN A 97 8.04 20.11 10.73
N SER A 98 8.35 20.47 11.98
CA SER A 98 7.83 21.68 12.64
C SER A 98 8.34 22.98 12.01
N HIS A 99 9.56 22.96 11.49
CA HIS A 99 10.16 24.08 10.77
C HIS A 99 9.53 24.25 9.37
N ALA A 100 9.60 23.23 8.52
CA ALA A 100 9.01 23.23 7.18
C ALA A 100 8.12 22.00 6.98
N ALA A 101 6.84 22.24 6.69
CA ALA A 101 5.81 21.21 6.63
C ALA A 101 6.11 20.05 5.66
N GLN A 102 6.67 20.36 4.48
CA GLN A 102 6.98 19.39 3.44
C GLN A 102 8.40 18.81 3.57
N PHE A 103 9.28 19.48 4.30
CA PHE A 103 10.72 19.21 4.32
C PHE A 103 11.16 18.99 5.76
N PRO A 104 11.13 17.75 6.27
CA PRO A 104 11.48 17.47 7.65
C PRO A 104 12.96 17.74 7.90
N ASP A 105 13.26 18.37 9.03
CA ASP A 105 14.61 18.44 9.60
C ASP A 105 14.89 17.16 10.40
N VAL A 106 16.16 16.91 10.72
CA VAL A 106 16.56 15.78 11.58
C VAL A 106 16.94 16.29 12.97
N TYR A 107 16.39 15.62 13.98
CA TYR A 107 16.65 15.92 15.39
C TYR A 107 17.12 14.69 16.13
N ARG A 108 17.90 14.91 17.19
CA ARG A 108 18.06 13.95 18.29
C ARG A 108 16.98 14.19 19.31
N MET A 109 16.18 13.16 19.58
CA MET A 109 15.10 13.19 20.55
C MET A 109 15.49 12.40 21.78
N ASN A 110 15.45 13.04 22.95
CA ASN A 110 15.66 12.33 24.20
C ASN A 110 14.49 11.37 24.47
N ILE A 111 14.79 10.08 24.69
CA ILE A 111 13.76 9.04 24.77
C ILE A 111 12.87 9.16 26.01
N ASN A 112 13.38 9.79 27.08
CA ASN A 112 12.70 9.88 28.38
C ASN A 112 11.75 11.09 28.47
N ASN A 113 12.17 12.24 27.94
CA ASN A 113 11.42 13.49 28.07
C ASN A 113 10.96 14.11 26.74
N GLY A 114 11.33 13.51 25.59
CA GLY A 114 10.91 13.98 24.26
C GLY A 114 11.58 15.27 23.78
N ARG A 115 12.58 15.80 24.51
CA ARG A 115 13.29 17.03 24.13
C ARG A 115 14.04 16.82 22.81
N LEU A 116 13.79 17.72 21.86
CA LEU A 116 14.46 17.73 20.56
C LEU A 116 15.70 18.63 20.58
N ARG A 117 16.82 18.12 20.07
CA ARG A 117 18.03 18.87 19.72
C ARG A 117 18.23 18.74 18.21
N LEU A 118 18.33 19.86 17.50
CA LEU A 118 18.58 19.84 16.05
C LEU A 118 19.89 19.09 15.78
N ASP A 119 19.84 18.11 14.88
CA ASP A 119 21.02 17.40 14.40
C ASP A 119 21.55 18.11 13.16
N PHE A 120 20.69 18.28 12.14
CA PHE A 120 20.93 19.19 11.03
C PHE A 120 19.62 19.68 10.40
N ARG A 121 19.71 20.83 9.74
CA ARG A 121 18.58 21.42 9.02
C ARG A 121 18.53 20.88 7.59
N ASN A 122 17.32 20.58 7.13
CA ASN A 122 17.06 20.21 5.75
C ASN A 122 17.59 21.32 4.82
N PRO A 123 18.50 21.00 3.87
CA PRO A 123 19.10 21.99 2.98
C PRO A 123 18.09 22.54 1.96
N GLY A 124 16.88 21.99 1.91
CA GLY A 124 15.80 22.35 1.01
C GLY A 124 15.33 21.14 0.22
N LYS A 125 14.03 21.12 -0.07
CA LYS A 125 13.33 20.17 -0.94
C LYS A 125 13.26 18.72 -0.44
N ILE A 126 14.20 18.24 0.39
CA ILE A 126 14.30 16.82 0.78
C ILE A 126 13.09 16.39 1.61
N ARG A 127 12.50 15.24 1.27
CA ARG A 127 11.30 14.72 1.95
C ARG A 127 11.60 13.55 2.87
N GLY A 128 12.63 12.76 2.58
CA GLY A 128 13.06 11.61 3.38
C GLY A 128 14.56 11.60 3.62
N TRP A 129 14.96 11.04 4.76
CA TRP A 129 16.36 10.93 5.18
C TRP A 129 16.66 9.50 5.59
N ILE A 130 17.82 8.97 5.16
CA ILE A 130 18.25 7.63 5.50
C ILE A 130 19.59 7.72 6.27
N PRO A 131 19.61 7.31 7.55
CA PRO A 131 20.83 7.14 8.32
C PRO A 131 21.59 5.90 7.89
N ASP A 132 22.89 5.93 8.14
CA ASP A 132 23.74 4.76 8.07
C ASP A 132 23.65 3.89 9.33
N GLN A 133 24.37 2.76 9.34
CA GLN A 133 24.37 1.81 10.46
C GLN A 133 24.81 2.43 11.81
N ASN A 134 25.56 3.53 11.77
CA ASN A 134 26.05 4.24 12.96
C ASN A 134 25.15 5.42 13.36
N GLY A 135 24.05 5.66 12.63
CA GLY A 135 23.18 6.81 12.87
C GLY A 135 23.74 8.13 12.34
N VAL A 136 24.63 8.10 11.34
CA VAL A 136 24.98 9.30 10.56
C VAL A 136 24.02 9.40 9.38
N VAL A 137 23.25 10.48 9.31
CA VAL A 137 22.38 10.72 8.15
C VAL A 137 23.23 11.08 6.94
N ARG A 138 23.29 10.19 5.96
CA ARG A 138 24.16 10.33 4.78
C ARG A 138 23.41 10.35 3.46
N LEU A 139 22.10 10.05 3.47
CA LEU A 139 21.25 10.08 2.29
C LEU A 139 20.01 10.91 2.53
N GLY A 140 19.62 11.67 1.51
CA GLY A 140 18.33 12.34 1.46
C GLY A 140 17.71 12.12 0.09
N PHE A 141 16.39 11.93 0.05
CA PHE A 141 15.64 11.81 -1.19
C PHE A 141 14.42 12.72 -1.18
N GLY A 142 14.04 13.18 -2.36
CA GLY A 142 12.89 14.04 -2.51
C GLY A 142 12.31 14.00 -3.91
N LEU A 143 11.20 14.71 -4.04
CA LEU A 143 10.40 14.80 -5.25
C LEU A 143 10.05 16.27 -5.48
N GLU A 144 10.42 16.76 -6.65
CA GLU A 144 10.10 18.08 -7.15
C GLU A 144 8.63 18.19 -7.54
N GLU A 145 8.15 19.42 -7.70
CA GLU A 145 6.76 19.67 -8.10
C GLU A 145 6.45 19.17 -9.51
N ASP A 146 7.44 19.13 -10.39
CA ASP A 146 7.32 18.61 -11.76
C ASP A 146 7.38 17.07 -11.85
N GLY A 147 7.55 16.39 -10.71
CA GLY A 147 7.66 14.94 -10.62
C GLY A 147 9.10 14.41 -10.63
N SER A 148 10.11 15.28 -10.73
CA SER A 148 11.51 14.87 -10.72
C SER A 148 11.93 14.33 -9.36
N ASN A 149 12.55 13.15 -9.35
CA ASN A 149 13.14 12.56 -8.16
C ASN A 149 14.62 12.91 -8.08
N TYR A 150 15.12 13.11 -6.87
CA TYR A 150 16.55 13.33 -6.67
C TYR A 150 17.04 12.69 -5.38
N LEU A 151 18.30 12.30 -5.42
CA LEU A 151 19.01 11.62 -4.35
C LEU A 151 20.28 12.42 -4.06
N ILE A 152 20.44 12.83 -2.80
CA ILE A 152 21.64 13.50 -2.31
C ILE A 152 22.38 12.62 -1.32
N TYR A 153 23.69 12.78 -1.28
CA TYR A 153 24.58 12.05 -0.39
C TYR A 153 25.64 12.96 0.24
N ARG A 154 26.12 12.57 1.43
CA ARG A 154 27.34 13.11 2.05
C ARG A 154 28.12 11.97 2.72
N GLU A 155 29.44 12.05 2.69
CA GLU A 155 30.32 11.01 3.23
C GLU A 155 30.30 10.94 4.77
N THR A 156 30.36 12.10 5.42
CA THR A 156 30.35 12.21 6.89
C THR A 156 29.32 13.25 7.33
N ALA A 157 29.05 13.34 8.65
CA ALA A 157 28.17 14.36 9.21
C ALA A 157 28.60 15.81 8.86
N ASN A 158 29.90 16.02 8.61
CA ASN A 158 30.48 17.34 8.33
C ASN A 158 30.75 17.58 6.84
N SER A 159 30.58 16.57 5.98
CA SER A 159 30.76 16.72 4.54
C SER A 159 29.60 17.50 3.92
N SER A 160 29.86 18.23 2.84
CA SER A 160 28.82 18.88 2.04
C SER A 160 27.94 17.84 1.32
N TRP A 161 26.68 18.21 1.09
CA TRP A 161 25.78 17.40 0.28
C TRP A 161 26.14 17.50 -1.22
N LYS A 162 26.15 16.36 -1.90
CA LYS A 162 26.24 16.26 -3.37
C LYS A 162 25.00 15.55 -3.93
N THR A 163 24.50 16.01 -5.07
CA THR A 163 23.47 15.29 -5.83
C THR A 163 24.13 14.10 -6.53
N ILE A 164 23.61 12.91 -6.30
CA ILE A 164 24.11 11.66 -6.89
C ILE A 164 23.12 11.06 -7.89
N SER A 165 21.87 11.54 -7.92
CA SER A 165 20.89 11.24 -8.96
C SER A 165 19.84 12.35 -9.04
N GLU A 166 19.40 12.70 -10.24
CA GLU A 166 18.28 13.60 -10.53
C GLU A 166 17.62 13.14 -11.83
N SER A 167 16.31 12.83 -11.78
CA SER A 167 15.57 12.30 -12.93
C SER A 167 14.12 12.77 -12.92
N ALA A 168 13.69 13.40 -14.02
CA ALA A 168 12.28 13.67 -14.33
C ALA A 168 11.53 12.43 -14.84
N ASP A 169 12.24 11.35 -15.17
CA ASP A 169 11.67 10.07 -15.59
C ASP A 169 11.28 9.27 -14.34
N ASP A 170 9.98 9.17 -14.08
CA ASP A 170 9.38 8.44 -12.98
C ASP A 170 9.48 6.91 -13.12
N VAL A 171 9.81 6.42 -14.32
CA VAL A 171 10.02 5.01 -14.65
C VAL A 171 11.49 4.62 -14.45
N ARG A 172 12.44 5.54 -14.59
CA ARG A 172 13.90 5.28 -14.50
C ARG A 172 14.58 5.88 -13.26
N ASN A 173 13.81 6.41 -12.32
CA ASN A 173 14.34 7.03 -11.10
C ASN A 173 15.09 6.04 -10.20
N PHE A 174 15.92 6.59 -9.29
CA PHE A 174 16.53 5.81 -8.22
C PHE A 174 15.65 5.86 -6.98
N GLU A 175 15.33 4.69 -6.44
CA GLU A 175 14.68 4.55 -5.14
C GLU A 175 15.70 3.99 -4.15
N PRO A 176 16.16 4.78 -3.16
CA PRO A 176 17.15 4.31 -2.20
C PRO A 176 16.50 3.41 -1.14
N TRP A 177 17.11 2.25 -0.89
CA TRP A 177 16.69 1.36 0.20
C TRP A 177 17.57 1.54 1.44
N GLY A 178 18.80 2.03 1.28
CA GLY A 178 19.70 2.37 2.36
C GLY A 178 21.12 1.88 2.08
N PHE A 179 21.90 1.67 3.12
CA PHE A 179 23.29 1.23 2.99
C PHE A 179 23.41 -0.29 2.94
N TYR A 180 24.33 -0.76 2.11
CA TYR A 180 24.72 -2.17 2.04
C TYR A 180 25.54 -2.58 3.28
N HIS A 181 25.90 -3.86 3.40
CA HIS A 181 26.58 -4.39 4.58
C HIS A 181 27.91 -3.70 4.90
N ASP A 182 28.61 -3.16 3.90
CA ASP A 182 29.88 -2.46 4.06
C ASP A 182 29.73 -1.02 4.59
N ASN A 183 28.49 -0.59 4.84
CA ASN A 183 28.14 0.75 5.28
C ASN A 183 28.75 1.87 4.40
N ARG A 184 28.96 1.59 3.11
CA ARG A 184 29.54 2.53 2.13
C ARG A 184 28.70 2.59 0.86
N ARG A 185 28.45 1.44 0.23
CA ARG A 185 27.61 1.33 -0.97
C ARG A 185 26.15 1.50 -0.61
N ILE A 186 25.38 2.05 -1.54
CA ILE A 186 23.94 2.31 -1.38
C ILE A 186 23.18 1.29 -2.21
N VAL A 187 22.19 0.63 -1.60
CA VAL A 187 21.24 -0.21 -2.34
C VAL A 187 20.19 0.70 -2.95
N VAL A 188 20.06 0.70 -4.28
CA VAL A 188 19.06 1.47 -5.01
C VAL A 188 18.27 0.56 -5.94
N ALA A 189 16.94 0.68 -5.95
CA ALA A 189 16.11 0.09 -6.99
C ALA A 189 16.05 1.04 -8.19
N ALA A 190 16.30 0.54 -9.40
CA ALA A 190 16.28 1.34 -10.62
C ALA A 190 15.99 0.47 -11.86
N ARG A 191 15.68 1.12 -12.98
CA ARG A 191 15.52 0.47 -14.29
C ARG A 191 16.59 0.96 -15.24
N LEU A 192 17.66 0.17 -15.39
CA LEU A 192 18.87 0.53 -16.15
C LEU A 192 19.17 -0.50 -17.24
N GLY A 193 20.13 -0.21 -18.11
CA GLY A 193 20.62 -1.18 -19.11
C GLY A 193 19.58 -1.64 -20.15
N GLY A 194 18.46 -0.92 -20.31
CA GLY A 194 17.37 -1.30 -21.20
C GLY A 194 16.40 -2.35 -20.63
N ARG A 195 16.50 -2.67 -19.33
CA ARG A 195 15.56 -3.58 -18.65
C ARG A 195 14.13 -3.04 -18.69
N ASP A 196 13.19 -3.97 -18.78
CA ASP A 196 11.77 -3.67 -18.55
C ASP A 196 11.43 -3.64 -17.06
N THR A 197 12.09 -4.45 -16.24
CA THR A 197 11.86 -4.52 -14.80
C THR A 197 12.87 -3.69 -14.00
N ARG A 198 12.47 -3.25 -12.80
CA ARG A 198 13.39 -2.68 -11.82
C ARG A 198 14.22 -3.78 -11.15
N ALA A 199 15.50 -3.50 -11.02
CA ALA A 199 16.48 -4.31 -10.33
C ALA A 199 17.11 -3.51 -9.18
N LEU A 200 17.72 -4.21 -8.23
CA LEU A 200 18.57 -3.60 -7.22
C LEU A 200 19.99 -3.47 -7.75
N TYR A 201 20.57 -2.30 -7.51
CA TYR A 201 21.95 -1.96 -7.81
C TYR A 201 22.67 -1.54 -6.54
N LEU A 202 23.96 -1.85 -6.47
CA LEU A 202 24.88 -1.25 -5.50
C LEU A 202 25.54 -0.02 -6.14
N LEU A 203 25.24 1.15 -5.59
CA LEU A 203 25.82 2.42 -6.00
C LEU A 203 27.02 2.76 -5.11
N ASP A 204 28.18 2.98 -5.73
CA ASP A 204 29.31 3.65 -5.07
C ASP A 204 29.09 5.18 -5.15
N PRO A 205 28.77 5.87 -4.04
CA PRO A 205 28.43 7.29 -4.09
C PRO A 205 29.62 8.23 -4.34
N GLU A 206 30.86 7.72 -4.24
CA GLU A 206 32.06 8.50 -4.55
C GLU A 206 32.36 8.46 -6.05
N LYS A 207 32.24 7.29 -6.66
CA LYS A 207 32.55 7.09 -8.08
C LYS A 207 31.34 7.20 -9.01
N LEU A 208 30.13 7.13 -8.45
CA LEU A 208 28.86 6.98 -9.19
C LEU A 208 28.83 5.74 -10.09
N GLU A 209 29.56 4.69 -9.68
CA GLU A 209 29.56 3.38 -10.32
C GLU A 209 28.41 2.54 -9.78
N LEU A 210 27.70 1.85 -10.68
CA LEU A 210 26.57 0.98 -10.38
C LEU A 210 26.90 -0.47 -10.75
N GLU A 211 26.64 -1.37 -9.81
CA GLU A 211 26.75 -2.81 -9.98
C GLU A 211 25.35 -3.42 -9.86
N GLU A 212 24.88 -4.15 -10.88
CA GLU A 212 23.62 -4.89 -10.78
C GLU A 212 23.79 -6.00 -9.74
N PHE A 213 22.90 -6.03 -8.76
CA PHE A 213 23.05 -6.85 -7.56
C PHE A 213 21.95 -7.91 -7.43
N LEU A 214 20.71 -7.56 -7.78
CA LEU A 214 19.60 -8.50 -7.81
C LEU A 214 18.59 -8.05 -8.86
N ALA A 215 18.15 -8.97 -9.71
CA ALA A 215 17.17 -8.67 -10.74
C ALA A 215 16.21 -9.85 -10.95
N ASP A 216 15.02 -9.53 -11.44
CA ASP A 216 14.01 -10.48 -11.90
C ASP A 216 13.61 -10.07 -13.34
N GLU A 217 13.30 -11.04 -14.20
CA GLU A 217 12.97 -10.78 -15.61
C GLU A 217 11.53 -10.29 -15.79
N ASP A 218 10.61 -10.75 -14.92
CA ASP A 218 9.16 -10.54 -15.07
C ASP A 218 8.61 -9.55 -14.03
N PHE A 219 9.32 -9.35 -12.92
CA PHE A 219 8.81 -8.56 -11.79
C PHE A 219 9.74 -7.40 -11.40
N ASP A 220 9.15 -6.27 -10.99
CA ASP A 220 9.91 -5.16 -10.44
C ASP A 220 10.34 -5.45 -9.00
N ILE A 221 11.64 -5.25 -8.71
CA ILE A 221 12.16 -5.23 -7.34
C ILE A 221 12.21 -3.77 -6.89
N GLU A 222 11.10 -3.29 -6.32
CA GLU A 222 10.92 -1.91 -5.87
C GLU A 222 10.18 -1.82 -4.52
N GLY A 223 10.54 -0.83 -3.72
CA GLY A 223 10.05 -0.68 -2.35
C GLY A 223 8.59 -0.20 -2.34
N GLY A 224 8.30 0.78 -3.20
CA GLY A 224 6.95 1.19 -3.61
C GLY A 224 5.94 1.25 -2.44
N PHE A 225 4.77 0.64 -2.62
CA PHE A 225 3.69 0.61 -1.62
C PHE A 225 3.97 -0.30 -0.40
N GLY A 226 5.22 -0.64 -0.12
CA GLY A 226 5.64 -1.44 1.04
C GLY A 226 5.56 -2.95 0.81
N PHE A 227 5.31 -3.38 -0.43
CA PHE A 227 5.22 -4.79 -0.78
C PHE A 227 6.58 -5.48 -0.89
N SER A 228 7.61 -4.73 -1.29
CA SER A 228 8.99 -5.19 -1.28
C SER A 228 9.82 -4.34 -0.32
N ARG A 229 10.87 -4.91 0.26
CA ARG A 229 11.76 -4.21 1.19
C ARG A 229 13.06 -4.95 1.41
N GLY A 230 14.08 -4.20 1.83
CA GLY A 230 15.27 -4.75 2.45
C GLY A 230 14.97 -5.36 3.82
N ILE A 231 15.66 -6.44 4.14
CA ILE A 231 15.71 -7.02 5.48
C ILE A 231 17.00 -6.54 6.14
N TYR A 232 16.89 -5.93 7.31
CA TYR A 232 18.03 -5.39 8.05
C TYR A 232 18.17 -6.09 9.39
N SER A 233 19.41 -6.31 9.80
CA SER A 233 19.75 -6.87 11.11
C SER A 233 19.32 -5.90 12.22
N PRO A 234 18.50 -6.32 13.20
CA PRO A 234 18.14 -5.48 14.35
C PRO A 234 19.32 -5.13 15.25
N ALA A 235 20.42 -5.90 15.18
CA ALA A 235 21.58 -5.73 16.06
C ALA A 235 22.52 -4.61 15.60
N ASP A 236 22.77 -4.54 14.29
CA ASP A 236 23.83 -3.74 13.68
C ASP A 236 23.40 -3.04 12.36
N GLY A 237 22.16 -3.19 11.92
CA GLY A 237 21.64 -2.52 10.72
C GLY A 237 22.20 -3.05 9.40
N ARG A 238 22.92 -4.17 9.39
CA ARG A 238 23.41 -4.78 8.14
C ARG A 238 22.25 -5.21 7.24
N PHE A 239 22.40 -5.01 5.93
CA PHE A 239 21.48 -5.51 4.90
C PHE A 239 21.65 -7.01 4.72
N LEU A 240 20.59 -7.78 5.00
CA LEU A 240 20.63 -9.24 5.09
C LEU A 240 19.98 -9.94 3.90
N GLY A 241 18.98 -9.31 3.32
CA GLY A 241 18.14 -9.93 2.30
C GLY A 241 17.09 -8.97 1.77
N VAL A 242 16.24 -9.48 0.89
CA VAL A 242 15.15 -8.76 0.25
C VAL A 242 13.90 -9.62 0.33
N ILE A 243 12.75 -8.99 0.54
CA ILE A 243 11.45 -9.57 0.24
C ILE A 243 10.89 -8.76 -0.93
N TYR A 244 10.37 -9.41 -1.96
CA TYR A 244 9.71 -8.73 -3.08
C TYR A 244 8.57 -9.57 -3.67
N GLN A 245 7.72 -8.93 -4.48
CA GLN A 245 6.52 -9.56 -5.03
C GLN A 245 6.75 -10.17 -6.40
N ARG A 246 6.43 -11.46 -6.54
CA ARG A 246 6.17 -12.10 -7.83
C ARG A 246 4.67 -12.32 -7.98
N ASP A 247 4.24 -13.47 -8.50
CA ASP A 247 2.85 -13.94 -8.37
C ASP A 247 2.53 -14.31 -6.91
N LYS A 248 3.54 -14.77 -6.17
CA LYS A 248 3.54 -14.90 -4.71
C LYS A 248 4.75 -14.16 -4.17
N PRO A 249 4.71 -13.64 -2.93
CA PRO A 249 5.88 -13.01 -2.35
C PRO A 249 7.04 -14.02 -2.27
N THR A 250 8.26 -13.51 -2.42
CA THR A 250 9.49 -14.30 -2.31
C THR A 250 10.51 -13.54 -1.47
N TYR A 251 11.53 -14.26 -0.99
CA TYR A 251 12.68 -13.69 -0.33
C TYR A 251 13.97 -14.06 -1.07
N VAL A 252 15.01 -13.25 -0.90
CA VAL A 252 16.38 -13.55 -1.29
C VAL A 252 17.28 -13.18 -0.12
N TRP A 253 18.04 -14.15 0.39
CA TRP A 253 19.03 -13.92 1.44
C TRP A 253 20.42 -13.83 0.81
N PHE A 254 21.27 -12.93 1.34
CA PHE A 254 22.66 -12.78 0.87
C PHE A 254 23.66 -13.44 1.83
N ASP A 255 23.15 -14.32 2.68
CA ASP A 255 23.84 -14.97 3.79
C ASP A 255 23.35 -16.41 3.87
N GLU A 256 24.26 -17.37 3.68
CA GLU A 256 23.94 -18.80 3.57
C GLU A 256 23.30 -19.37 4.84
N GLU A 257 23.68 -18.84 6.01
CA GLU A 257 23.13 -19.27 7.30
C GLU A 257 21.63 -18.92 7.40
N ARG A 258 21.26 -17.69 7.03
CA ARG A 258 19.84 -17.27 6.99
C ARG A 258 19.04 -17.99 5.92
N GLU A 259 19.66 -18.26 4.77
CA GLU A 259 19.00 -19.05 3.72
C GLU A 259 18.72 -20.48 4.19
N ALA A 260 19.68 -21.12 4.87
CA ALA A 260 19.46 -22.42 5.51
C ALA A 260 18.36 -22.36 6.58
N LEU A 261 18.41 -21.35 7.45
CA LEU A 261 17.41 -21.18 8.49
C LEU A 261 15.99 -20.99 7.94
N GLN A 262 15.85 -20.17 6.91
CA GLN A 262 14.57 -19.93 6.25
C GLN A 262 14.01 -21.22 5.66
N ARG A 263 14.84 -22.06 5.03
CA ARG A 263 14.43 -23.38 4.53
C ARG A 263 13.94 -24.28 5.67
N ASP A 264 14.63 -24.31 6.80
CA ASP A 264 14.21 -25.10 7.97
C ASP A 264 12.87 -24.60 8.53
N VAL A 265 12.65 -23.28 8.60
CA VAL A 265 11.36 -22.71 9.00
C VAL A 265 10.24 -23.10 8.04
N ASP A 266 10.48 -23.04 6.74
CA ASP A 266 9.47 -23.37 5.72
C ASP A 266 9.12 -24.87 5.70
N LEU A 267 10.04 -25.75 6.10
CA LEU A 267 9.76 -27.18 6.30
C LEU A 267 8.87 -27.44 7.51
N VAL A 268 9.02 -26.66 8.58
CA VAL A 268 8.23 -26.83 9.82
C VAL A 268 6.86 -26.13 9.73
N LEU A 269 6.78 -25.05 8.95
CA LEU A 269 5.55 -24.30 8.69
C LEU A 269 5.21 -24.36 7.18
N PRO A 270 4.83 -25.54 6.66
CA PRO A 270 4.56 -25.72 5.23
C PRO A 270 3.30 -24.97 4.79
N ASP A 271 3.14 -24.83 3.47
CA ASP A 271 1.98 -24.21 2.81
C ASP A 271 1.71 -22.74 3.23
N ARG A 272 2.75 -22.07 3.73
CA ARG A 272 2.70 -20.70 4.23
C ARG A 272 3.92 -19.92 3.74
N PHE A 273 3.77 -18.60 3.68
CA PHE A 273 4.88 -17.68 3.52
C PHE A 273 5.36 -17.22 4.89
N ASN A 274 6.57 -17.63 5.26
CA ASN A 274 7.16 -17.35 6.56
C ASN A 274 8.20 -16.23 6.44
N ILE A 275 7.98 -15.13 7.13
CA ILE A 275 8.88 -13.98 7.14
C ILE A 275 9.64 -13.93 8.46
N LEU A 276 10.97 -14.01 8.41
CA LEU A 276 11.84 -13.68 9.54
C LEU A 276 11.86 -12.15 9.71
N THR A 277 10.94 -11.62 10.52
CA THR A 277 10.59 -10.18 10.50
C THR A 277 11.27 -9.33 11.57
N GLY A 278 11.95 -9.96 12.54
CA GLY A 278 12.58 -9.26 13.65
C GLY A 278 13.26 -10.22 14.61
N GLY A 279 13.89 -9.69 15.65
CA GLY A 279 14.58 -10.49 16.65
C GLY A 279 15.11 -9.66 17.79
N ASP A 280 15.72 -10.33 18.76
CA ASP A 280 16.43 -9.64 19.83
C ASP A 280 17.82 -9.18 19.37
N ARG A 281 18.42 -8.22 20.09
CA ARG A 281 19.73 -7.68 19.72
C ARG A 281 20.86 -8.72 19.79
N SER A 282 20.71 -9.78 20.58
CA SER A 282 21.71 -10.85 20.62
C SER A 282 21.63 -11.78 19.41
N GLY A 283 20.57 -11.67 18.59
CA GLY A 283 20.37 -12.51 17.42
C GLY A 283 20.09 -13.97 17.78
N ARG A 284 19.61 -14.24 19.01
CA ARG A 284 19.31 -15.60 19.49
C ARG A 284 17.84 -15.95 19.36
N ARG A 285 16.99 -14.93 19.21
CA ARG A 285 15.54 -15.06 19.07
C ARG A 285 15.10 -14.33 17.83
N VAL A 286 14.32 -14.99 17.00
CA VAL A 286 13.77 -14.45 15.75
C VAL A 286 12.25 -14.55 15.78
N ILE A 287 11.57 -13.47 15.42
CA ILE A 287 10.12 -13.47 15.22
C ILE A 287 9.84 -13.91 13.79
N ILE A 288 9.03 -14.94 13.66
CA ILE A 288 8.49 -15.41 12.37
C ILE A 288 7.07 -14.87 12.25
N ARG A 289 6.77 -14.17 11.17
CA ARG A 289 5.40 -13.86 10.75
C ARG A 289 5.02 -14.85 9.65
N SER A 290 4.07 -15.74 9.93
CA SER A 290 3.65 -16.83 9.05
C SER A 290 2.20 -16.60 8.59
N PHE A 291 1.94 -16.67 7.28
CA PHE A 291 0.61 -16.44 6.71
C PHE A 291 0.44 -17.13 5.35
N SER A 292 -0.80 -17.21 4.86
CA SER A 292 -1.09 -17.58 3.48
C SER A 292 -2.30 -16.79 2.94
N ASP A 293 -2.85 -17.23 1.82
CA ASP A 293 -4.14 -16.79 1.27
C ASP A 293 -5.35 -17.27 2.07
N VAL A 294 -5.21 -18.37 2.81
CA VAL A 294 -6.24 -18.91 3.71
C VAL A 294 -5.92 -18.75 5.20
N GLN A 295 -4.64 -18.54 5.55
CA GLN A 295 -4.22 -18.36 6.92
C GLN A 295 -3.91 -16.89 7.20
N HIS A 296 -4.72 -16.26 8.06
CA HIS A 296 -4.41 -14.92 8.57
C HIS A 296 -3.07 -14.94 9.33
N PRO A 297 -2.25 -13.86 9.26
CA PRO A 297 -0.94 -13.82 9.89
C PRO A 297 -0.92 -14.23 11.37
N GLU A 298 -0.09 -15.22 11.66
CA GLU A 298 0.30 -15.68 12.99
C GLU A 298 1.77 -15.30 13.26
N PHE A 299 2.12 -15.20 14.54
CA PHE A 299 3.48 -14.90 14.96
C PHE A 299 4.05 -16.06 15.78
N PHE A 300 5.27 -16.45 15.46
CA PHE A 300 6.04 -17.46 16.17
C PHE A 300 7.37 -16.87 16.65
N LEU A 301 7.91 -17.43 17.73
CA LEU A 301 9.25 -17.14 18.24
C LEU A 301 10.14 -18.35 17.97
N LEU A 302 11.21 -18.14 17.23
CA LEU A 302 12.27 -19.11 16.99
C LEU A 302 13.41 -18.85 17.96
N HIS A 303 13.78 -19.86 18.75
CA HIS A 303 14.97 -19.85 19.60
C HIS A 303 16.12 -20.55 18.88
N LEU A 304 17.11 -19.78 18.41
CA LEU A 304 18.19 -20.29 17.56
C LEU A 304 19.14 -21.25 18.27
N GLU A 305 19.42 -21.05 19.56
CA GLU A 305 20.33 -21.94 20.32
C GLU A 305 19.79 -23.38 20.42
N ARG A 306 18.46 -23.55 20.42
CA ARG A 306 17.79 -24.84 20.57
C ARG A 306 17.04 -25.30 19.32
N MET A 307 16.98 -24.44 18.30
CA MET A 307 16.21 -24.65 17.06
C MET A 307 14.74 -25.04 17.32
N GLU A 308 14.09 -24.33 18.24
CA GLU A 308 12.68 -24.55 18.60
C GLU A 308 11.82 -23.36 18.17
N ILE A 309 10.67 -23.68 17.57
CA ILE A 309 9.63 -22.71 17.22
C ILE A 309 8.47 -22.83 18.21
N GLU A 310 8.07 -21.72 18.81
CA GLU A 310 6.87 -21.63 19.64
C GLU A 310 5.89 -20.59 19.11
N LYS A 311 4.58 -20.85 19.22
CA LYS A 311 3.55 -19.87 18.85
C LYS A 311 3.61 -18.69 19.83
N LEU A 312 3.86 -17.50 19.32
CA LEU A 312 3.98 -16.27 20.10
C LEU A 312 2.64 -15.55 20.22
N ALA A 313 1.94 -15.38 19.10
CA ALA A 313 0.65 -14.70 19.09
C ALA A 313 -0.21 -15.14 17.89
N ASP A 314 -1.51 -15.17 18.15
CA ASP A 314 -2.55 -15.23 17.13
C ASP A 314 -3.43 -13.99 17.30
N PRO A 315 -3.34 -12.99 16.41
CA PRO A 315 -4.17 -11.80 16.53
C PRO A 315 -5.65 -12.06 16.27
N ARG A 316 -6.00 -13.17 15.59
CA ARG A 316 -7.38 -13.48 15.19
C ARG A 316 -7.69 -14.98 15.33
N PRO A 317 -7.60 -15.55 16.54
CA PRO A 317 -7.75 -16.99 16.76
C PRO A 317 -9.19 -17.49 16.52
N TRP A 318 -10.16 -16.59 16.37
CA TRP A 318 -11.54 -16.92 16.01
C TRP A 318 -11.74 -17.14 14.50
N LEU A 319 -10.73 -16.88 13.67
CA LEU A 319 -10.77 -17.17 12.24
C LEU A 319 -10.20 -18.56 11.97
N ASP A 320 -11.05 -19.48 11.50
CA ASP A 320 -10.63 -20.81 11.09
C ASP A 320 -10.15 -20.78 9.63
N ALA A 321 -8.88 -21.13 9.42
CA ALA A 321 -8.30 -21.23 8.08
C ALA A 321 -9.05 -22.23 7.18
N SER A 322 -9.67 -23.26 7.76
CA SER A 322 -10.43 -24.27 7.02
C SER A 322 -11.72 -23.71 6.39
N ALA A 323 -12.18 -22.53 6.82
CA ALA A 323 -13.32 -21.85 6.23
C ALA A 323 -12.95 -21.15 4.90
N PHE A 324 -11.69 -20.73 4.75
CA PHE A 324 -11.24 -19.93 3.61
C PHE A 324 -10.79 -20.77 2.41
N VAL A 325 -10.81 -20.16 1.23
CA VAL A 325 -10.45 -20.78 -0.06
C VAL A 325 -9.17 -20.18 -0.65
N PRO A 326 -8.33 -20.99 -1.34
CA PRO A 326 -7.06 -20.52 -1.87
C PRO A 326 -7.23 -19.52 -3.02
N MET A 327 -6.21 -18.69 -3.19
CA MET A 327 -6.07 -17.72 -4.26
C MET A 327 -5.04 -18.22 -5.27
N GLU A 328 -5.46 -18.38 -6.52
CA GLU A 328 -4.66 -18.91 -7.61
C GLU A 328 -4.17 -17.77 -8.52
N PRO A 329 -2.85 -17.61 -8.75
CA PRO A 329 -2.36 -16.72 -9.79
C PRO A 329 -2.79 -17.20 -11.17
N ILE A 330 -3.25 -16.28 -12.01
CA ILE A 330 -3.68 -16.54 -13.38
C ILE A 330 -3.06 -15.55 -14.36
N ARG A 331 -3.05 -15.91 -15.64
CA ARG A 331 -2.71 -15.03 -16.76
C ARG A 331 -3.69 -15.31 -17.91
N PHE A 332 -4.11 -14.25 -18.60
CA PHE A 332 -4.90 -14.35 -19.82
C PHE A 332 -4.42 -13.36 -20.87
N GLU A 333 -4.72 -13.61 -22.13
CA GLU A 333 -4.42 -12.68 -23.22
C GLU A 333 -5.58 -11.70 -23.37
N ALA A 334 -5.29 -10.39 -23.26
CA ALA A 334 -6.25 -9.35 -23.62
C ALA A 334 -6.54 -9.38 -25.12
N SER A 335 -7.62 -8.71 -25.54
CA SER A 335 -8.07 -8.66 -26.93
C SER A 335 -7.04 -8.06 -27.91
N ASP A 336 -6.07 -7.30 -27.42
CA ASP A 336 -4.94 -6.76 -28.19
C ASP A 336 -3.65 -7.60 -28.09
N GLY A 337 -3.70 -8.77 -27.44
CA GLY A 337 -2.59 -9.71 -27.30
C GLY A 337 -1.61 -9.39 -26.17
N MET A 338 -1.98 -8.50 -25.25
CA MET A 338 -1.19 -8.26 -24.04
C MET A 338 -1.54 -9.30 -22.98
N THR A 339 -0.54 -10.01 -22.44
CA THR A 339 -0.74 -10.92 -21.30
C THR A 339 -1.04 -10.11 -20.04
N ILE A 340 -2.20 -10.35 -19.44
CA ILE A 340 -2.67 -9.68 -18.21
C ILE A 340 -2.59 -10.65 -17.03
N PRO A 341 -1.83 -10.32 -15.96
CA PRO A 341 -1.79 -11.12 -14.74
C PRO A 341 -3.01 -10.84 -13.85
N GLY A 342 -3.34 -11.80 -12.98
CA GLY A 342 -4.42 -11.66 -12.04
C GLY A 342 -4.43 -12.77 -11.00
N TYR A 343 -5.50 -12.79 -10.21
CA TYR A 343 -5.78 -13.86 -9.26
C TYR A 343 -7.23 -14.31 -9.38
N LEU A 344 -7.43 -15.61 -9.20
CA LEU A 344 -8.72 -16.24 -9.15
C LEU A 344 -8.91 -16.91 -7.79
N THR A 345 -10.04 -16.65 -7.14
CA THR A 345 -10.48 -17.40 -5.97
C THR A 345 -11.83 -18.02 -6.27
N ARG A 346 -11.93 -19.35 -6.20
CA ARG A 346 -13.19 -20.07 -6.46
C ARG A 346 -13.84 -20.50 -5.14
N PRO A 347 -15.18 -20.47 -5.05
CA PRO A 347 -15.89 -20.90 -3.85
C PRO A 347 -15.71 -22.42 -3.66
N ARG A 348 -15.65 -22.87 -2.40
CA ARG A 348 -15.35 -24.28 -2.05
C ARG A 348 -16.22 -25.29 -2.76
N ASN A 349 -17.49 -24.96 -2.97
CA ASN A 349 -18.50 -25.83 -3.56
C ASN A 349 -18.71 -25.61 -5.06
N ALA A 350 -17.77 -24.95 -5.76
CA ALA A 350 -17.91 -24.67 -7.20
C ALA A 350 -18.01 -25.93 -8.07
N GLY A 351 -17.38 -27.04 -7.63
CA GLY A 351 -17.10 -28.15 -8.53
C GLY A 351 -16.31 -27.69 -9.75
N ASP A 352 -16.46 -28.40 -10.87
CA ASP A 352 -15.80 -28.06 -12.13
C ASP A 352 -16.63 -27.10 -13.01
N GLY A 353 -17.84 -26.73 -12.57
CA GLY A 353 -18.77 -25.92 -13.35
C GLY A 353 -18.64 -24.41 -13.13
N PRO A 354 -19.34 -23.62 -13.97
CA PRO A 354 -19.41 -22.19 -13.82
C PRO A 354 -20.22 -21.81 -12.57
N VAL A 355 -19.78 -20.77 -11.88
CA VAL A 355 -20.43 -20.21 -10.69
C VAL A 355 -20.70 -18.72 -10.89
N PRO A 356 -21.57 -18.09 -10.07
CA PRO A 356 -21.61 -16.63 -10.00
C PRO A 356 -20.21 -16.06 -9.85
N MET A 357 -19.94 -14.88 -10.40
CA MET A 357 -18.62 -14.26 -10.30
C MET A 357 -18.70 -12.78 -9.98
N VAL A 358 -17.73 -12.25 -9.24
CA VAL A 358 -17.46 -10.82 -9.16
C VAL A 358 -16.09 -10.50 -9.76
N ALA A 359 -16.05 -9.53 -10.66
CA ALA A 359 -14.81 -8.85 -11.03
C ALA A 359 -14.47 -7.86 -9.92
N TYR A 360 -13.47 -8.18 -9.09
CA TYR A 360 -13.01 -7.32 -8.01
C TYR A 360 -11.81 -6.50 -8.49
N VAL A 361 -12.06 -5.23 -8.81
CA VAL A 361 -11.08 -4.35 -9.45
C VAL A 361 -10.40 -3.47 -8.42
N HIS A 362 -9.08 -3.53 -8.34
CA HIS A 362 -8.29 -2.75 -7.40
C HIS A 362 -8.30 -1.23 -7.70
N GLY A 363 -8.02 -0.44 -6.66
CA GLY A 363 -7.83 1.01 -6.75
C GLY A 363 -6.46 1.40 -7.31
N GLY A 364 -6.15 2.70 -7.36
CA GLY A 364 -4.89 3.22 -7.90
C GLY A 364 -5.15 4.36 -8.89
N PRO A 365 -4.86 4.19 -10.19
CA PRO A 365 -4.75 2.90 -10.88
C PRO A 365 -3.40 2.20 -10.82
N TRP A 366 -2.33 2.95 -10.60
CA TRP A 366 -0.96 2.43 -10.59
C TRP A 366 -0.64 1.78 -9.25
N PHE A 367 -1.27 0.63 -9.01
CA PHE A 367 -1.17 -0.24 -7.85
C PHE A 367 -1.32 -1.69 -8.35
N ARG A 368 -1.32 -2.70 -7.47
CA ARG A 368 -1.65 -4.07 -7.86
C ARG A 368 -2.35 -4.81 -6.73
N ASP A 369 -3.14 -5.80 -7.09
CA ASP A 369 -3.46 -6.89 -6.18
C ASP A 369 -2.23 -7.80 -6.01
N THR A 370 -2.12 -8.39 -4.82
CA THR A 370 -1.05 -9.33 -4.45
C THR A 370 -1.65 -10.56 -3.81
N TRP A 371 -0.99 -11.71 -3.98
CA TRP A 371 -1.39 -12.94 -3.30
C TRP A 371 -1.38 -12.78 -1.77
N GLY A 372 -2.43 -13.27 -1.12
CA GLY A 372 -2.57 -13.28 0.34
C GLY A 372 -4.02 -13.28 0.79
N TRP A 373 -4.25 -13.37 2.10
CA TRP A 373 -5.60 -13.35 2.67
C TRP A 373 -6.22 -11.97 2.48
N ASP A 374 -7.36 -11.92 1.79
CA ASP A 374 -8.15 -10.71 1.57
C ASP A 374 -9.61 -10.92 2.03
N PRO A 375 -10.14 -10.07 2.93
CA PRO A 375 -11.47 -10.25 3.48
C PRO A 375 -12.59 -10.05 2.46
N TRP A 376 -12.41 -9.24 1.42
CA TRP A 376 -13.43 -9.03 0.38
C TRP A 376 -13.54 -10.26 -0.49
N THR A 377 -12.40 -10.77 -0.95
CA THR A 377 -12.32 -12.01 -1.74
C THR A 377 -12.92 -13.18 -0.98
N GLN A 378 -12.53 -13.38 0.29
CA GLN A 378 -13.10 -14.47 1.11
C GLN A 378 -14.60 -14.30 1.37
N PHE A 379 -15.09 -13.07 1.57
CA PHE A 379 -16.51 -12.79 1.79
C PHE A 379 -17.39 -13.17 0.59
N PHE A 380 -16.96 -12.84 -0.63
CA PHE A 380 -17.68 -13.21 -1.84
C PHE A 380 -17.58 -14.71 -2.14
N ALA A 381 -16.41 -15.31 -1.94
CA ALA A 381 -16.21 -16.74 -2.11
C ALA A 381 -17.07 -17.57 -1.14
N ASP A 382 -17.22 -17.13 0.10
CA ASP A 382 -18.15 -17.73 1.08
C ASP A 382 -19.61 -17.71 0.60
N ARG A 383 -19.99 -16.69 -0.18
CA ARG A 383 -21.33 -16.51 -0.78
C ARG A 383 -21.52 -17.20 -2.13
N GLY A 384 -20.57 -18.03 -2.54
CA GLY A 384 -20.67 -18.81 -3.77
C GLY A 384 -20.20 -18.08 -5.04
N PHE A 385 -19.58 -16.90 -4.91
CA PHE A 385 -18.99 -16.21 -6.06
C PHE A 385 -17.54 -16.64 -6.30
N ALA A 386 -17.17 -16.90 -7.55
CA ALA A 386 -15.78 -16.75 -7.95
C ALA A 386 -15.39 -15.27 -7.87
N VAL A 387 -14.15 -14.99 -7.46
CA VAL A 387 -13.61 -13.64 -7.38
C VAL A 387 -12.43 -13.54 -8.33
N LEU A 388 -12.57 -12.66 -9.32
CA LEU A 388 -11.56 -12.40 -10.32
C LEU A 388 -10.91 -11.04 -10.06
N GLN A 389 -9.64 -11.06 -9.66
CA GLN A 389 -8.82 -9.88 -9.42
C GLN A 389 -7.87 -9.69 -10.60
N ILE A 390 -7.99 -8.56 -11.30
CA ILE A 390 -7.27 -8.32 -12.56
C ILE A 390 -6.26 -7.22 -12.35
N ASN A 391 -4.97 -7.55 -12.53
CA ASN A 391 -3.91 -6.55 -12.57
C ASN A 391 -3.80 -6.01 -14.00
N PHE A 392 -4.79 -5.22 -14.38
CA PHE A 392 -4.90 -4.59 -15.70
C PHE A 392 -3.65 -3.80 -16.06
N ARG A 393 -3.45 -3.49 -17.35
CA ARG A 393 -2.30 -2.70 -17.78
C ARG A 393 -2.23 -1.39 -16.98
N GLY A 394 -1.04 -1.05 -16.48
CA GLY A 394 -0.87 0.02 -15.50
C GLY A 394 -0.66 -0.46 -14.07
N SER A 395 -0.97 -1.71 -13.74
CA SER A 395 -0.62 -2.24 -12.42
C SER A 395 0.90 -2.24 -12.21
N THR A 396 1.34 -1.92 -10.98
CA THR A 396 2.79 -1.88 -10.67
C THR A 396 3.37 -3.29 -10.54
N GLY A 397 4.70 -3.45 -10.56
CA GLY A 397 5.35 -4.72 -10.25
C GLY A 397 5.57 -5.67 -11.42
N TYR A 398 5.11 -5.34 -12.63
CA TYR A 398 5.19 -6.18 -13.84
C TYR A 398 6.01 -5.52 -14.97
N GLY A 399 6.90 -4.58 -14.62
CA GLY A 399 7.74 -3.90 -15.58
C GLY A 399 7.15 -2.60 -16.16
N ALA A 400 8.01 -1.83 -16.82
CA ALA A 400 7.67 -0.53 -17.39
C ALA A 400 6.64 -0.64 -18.50
N ARG A 401 6.75 -1.63 -19.39
CA ARG A 401 5.79 -1.81 -20.50
C ARG A 401 4.38 -2.04 -19.99
N HIS A 402 4.22 -2.88 -18.96
CA HIS A 402 2.92 -3.09 -18.32
C HIS A 402 2.41 -1.80 -17.70
N LEU A 403 3.25 -1.09 -16.94
CA LEU A 403 2.89 0.17 -16.27
C LEU A 403 2.50 1.29 -17.26
N THR A 404 3.35 1.58 -18.24
CA THR A 404 3.22 2.78 -19.09
C THR A 404 2.20 2.61 -20.22
N SER A 405 1.81 1.38 -20.56
CA SER A 405 0.76 1.14 -21.56
C SER A 405 -0.63 1.64 -21.13
N SER A 406 -0.81 1.91 -19.83
CA SER A 406 -1.99 2.61 -19.29
C SER A 406 -2.00 4.11 -19.50
N PHE A 407 -0.83 4.72 -19.76
CA PHE A 407 -0.72 6.18 -19.79
C PHE A 407 -1.47 6.73 -21.00
N ARG A 408 -2.42 7.63 -20.73
CA ARG A 408 -3.35 8.25 -21.69
C ARG A 408 -4.22 7.22 -22.44
N ASN A 409 -4.44 6.05 -21.84
CA ASN A 409 -5.18 4.94 -22.44
C ASN A 409 -6.04 4.23 -21.39
N VAL A 410 -6.90 4.99 -20.72
CA VAL A 410 -7.76 4.48 -19.63
C VAL A 410 -8.81 3.50 -20.15
N GLU A 411 -9.18 3.62 -21.42
CA GLU A 411 -10.09 2.73 -22.12
C GLU A 411 -9.52 1.31 -22.17
N ALA A 412 -8.25 1.16 -22.55
CA ALA A 412 -7.60 -0.16 -22.62
C ALA A 412 -7.48 -0.81 -21.23
N MET A 413 -7.25 -0.03 -20.17
CA MET A 413 -7.25 -0.57 -18.79
C MET A 413 -8.58 -1.21 -18.41
N ASN A 414 -9.71 -0.58 -18.80
CA ASN A 414 -11.04 -1.14 -18.56
C ASN A 414 -11.36 -2.29 -19.53
N GLN A 415 -10.78 -2.27 -20.73
CA GLN A 415 -10.89 -3.37 -21.67
C GLN A 415 -10.23 -4.64 -21.10
N ASP A 416 -9.07 -4.53 -20.46
CA ASP A 416 -8.42 -5.67 -19.79
C ASP A 416 -9.33 -6.31 -18.73
N VAL A 417 -10.07 -5.50 -17.96
CA VAL A 417 -11.06 -5.99 -16.98
C VAL A 417 -12.17 -6.78 -17.68
N THR A 418 -12.70 -6.23 -18.77
CA THR A 418 -13.75 -6.86 -19.58
C THR A 418 -13.26 -8.17 -20.21
N ASP A 419 -12.04 -8.18 -20.73
CA ASP A 419 -11.43 -9.35 -21.35
C ASP A 419 -11.15 -10.44 -20.33
N GLY A 420 -10.74 -10.09 -19.11
CA GLY A 420 -10.58 -11.07 -18.02
C GLY A 420 -11.91 -11.72 -17.63
N VAL A 421 -13.00 -10.95 -17.57
CA VAL A 421 -14.34 -11.50 -17.32
C VAL A 421 -14.77 -12.44 -18.44
N ARG A 422 -14.55 -12.06 -19.70
CA ARG A 422 -14.85 -12.92 -20.86
C ARG A 422 -14.01 -14.19 -20.86
N TRP A 423 -12.72 -14.09 -20.55
CA TRP A 423 -11.84 -15.24 -20.38
C TRP A 423 -12.40 -16.20 -19.32
N ALA A 424 -12.87 -15.70 -18.17
CA ALA A 424 -13.43 -16.55 -17.12
C ALA A 424 -14.73 -17.26 -17.58
N ILE A 425 -15.56 -16.62 -18.40
CA ILE A 425 -16.72 -17.26 -19.03
C ILE A 425 -16.26 -18.36 -20.00
N GLU A 426 -15.29 -18.07 -20.86
CA GLU A 426 -14.76 -19.01 -21.85
C GLU A 426 -14.10 -20.24 -21.22
N GLN A 427 -13.44 -20.06 -20.07
CA GLN A 427 -12.87 -21.17 -19.29
C GLN A 427 -13.93 -21.97 -18.51
N GLY A 428 -15.22 -21.60 -18.57
CA GLY A 428 -16.28 -22.25 -17.80
C GLY A 428 -16.21 -21.99 -16.29
N ILE A 429 -15.50 -20.94 -15.87
CA ILE A 429 -15.36 -20.55 -14.46
C ILE A 429 -16.56 -19.70 -14.02
N ALA A 430 -16.98 -18.77 -14.88
CA ALA A 430 -18.02 -17.80 -14.59
C ALA A 430 -19.33 -18.12 -15.33
N ASP A 431 -20.44 -18.05 -14.60
CA ASP A 431 -21.77 -18.08 -15.19
C ASP A 431 -22.08 -16.72 -15.83
N PRO A 432 -22.27 -16.64 -17.16
CA PRO A 432 -22.50 -15.38 -17.88
C PRO A 432 -23.76 -14.64 -17.43
N GLU A 433 -24.71 -15.32 -16.79
CA GLU A 433 -25.95 -14.70 -16.30
C GLU A 433 -25.81 -14.15 -14.88
N ARG A 434 -24.69 -14.38 -14.17
CA ARG A 434 -24.52 -14.04 -12.74
C ARG A 434 -23.16 -13.39 -12.45
N ILE A 435 -22.83 -12.34 -13.20
CA ILE A 435 -21.57 -11.60 -13.06
C ILE A 435 -21.82 -10.22 -12.46
N GLY A 436 -21.12 -9.89 -11.38
CA GLY A 436 -21.05 -8.55 -10.81
C GLY A 436 -19.70 -7.89 -11.04
N ILE A 437 -19.63 -6.58 -10.85
CA ILE A 437 -18.37 -5.82 -10.79
C ILE A 437 -18.31 -4.97 -9.54
N ILE A 438 -17.18 -4.98 -8.86
CA ILE A 438 -16.96 -4.22 -7.63
C ILE A 438 -15.57 -3.61 -7.63
N GLY A 439 -15.47 -2.39 -7.11
CA GLY A 439 -14.17 -1.79 -6.87
C GLY A 439 -14.25 -0.51 -6.05
N ALA A 440 -13.08 -0.14 -5.54
CA ALA A 440 -12.89 1.03 -4.71
C ALA A 440 -12.00 2.06 -5.42
N SER A 441 -12.28 3.36 -5.27
CA SER A 441 -11.48 4.43 -5.89
C SER A 441 -11.43 4.30 -7.42
N TRP A 442 -10.25 4.10 -8.03
CA TRP A 442 -10.15 3.75 -9.45
C TRP A 442 -10.91 2.46 -9.82
N GLY A 443 -10.96 1.45 -8.94
CA GLY A 443 -11.79 0.27 -9.15
C GLY A 443 -13.29 0.61 -9.18
N GLY A 444 -13.70 1.64 -8.44
CA GLY A 444 -15.07 2.17 -8.51
C GLY A 444 -15.34 2.94 -9.81
N TYR A 445 -14.31 3.57 -10.40
CA TYR A 445 -14.37 4.07 -11.77
C TYR A 445 -14.55 2.93 -12.77
N ALA A 446 -13.72 1.89 -12.69
CA ALA A 446 -13.81 0.72 -13.56
C ALA A 446 -15.15 0.01 -13.44
N THR A 447 -15.71 -0.08 -12.22
CA THR A 447 -17.07 -0.56 -11.96
C THR A 447 -18.09 0.20 -12.80
N MET A 448 -18.06 1.54 -12.75
CA MET A 448 -19.02 2.35 -13.50
C MET A 448 -18.76 2.35 -15.00
N VAL A 449 -17.51 2.21 -15.44
CA VAL A 449 -17.19 2.01 -16.86
C VAL A 449 -17.77 0.68 -17.35
N GLY A 450 -17.57 -0.42 -16.63
CA GLY A 450 -18.16 -1.72 -16.96
C GLY A 450 -19.68 -1.66 -17.07
N LEU A 451 -20.36 -1.00 -16.11
CA LEU A 451 -21.82 -0.84 -16.13
C LEU A 451 -22.35 0.05 -17.27
N THR A 452 -21.53 0.93 -17.82
CA THR A 452 -21.96 1.90 -18.84
C THR A 452 -21.54 1.52 -20.26
N GLN A 453 -20.39 0.87 -20.42
CA GLN A 453 -19.83 0.49 -21.72
C GLN A 453 -20.15 -0.97 -22.10
N THR A 454 -20.33 -1.84 -21.10
CA THR A 454 -20.70 -3.26 -21.27
C THR A 454 -21.88 -3.62 -20.36
N PRO A 455 -23.02 -2.90 -20.44
CA PRO A 455 -24.14 -3.05 -19.52
C PRO A 455 -24.82 -4.43 -19.56
N GLU A 456 -24.59 -5.21 -20.62
CA GLU A 456 -25.07 -6.58 -20.77
C GLU A 456 -24.22 -7.64 -20.05
N LEU A 457 -22.97 -7.31 -19.71
CA LEU A 457 -22.03 -8.24 -19.08
C LEU A 457 -22.26 -8.37 -17.57
N TYR A 458 -22.79 -7.31 -16.93
CA TYR A 458 -22.88 -7.21 -15.49
C TYR A 458 -24.32 -7.10 -15.01
N GLN A 459 -24.67 -7.88 -14.00
CA GLN A 459 -25.99 -7.90 -13.37
C GLN A 459 -26.11 -7.01 -12.15
N PHE A 460 -25.00 -6.61 -11.55
CA PHE A 460 -24.96 -5.61 -10.48
C PHE A 460 -23.58 -4.95 -10.45
N GLY A 461 -23.51 -3.76 -9.84
CA GLY A 461 -22.23 -3.14 -9.54
C GLY A 461 -22.17 -2.51 -8.16
N ILE A 462 -20.98 -2.55 -7.54
CA ILE A 462 -20.73 -1.97 -6.22
C ILE A 462 -19.60 -0.94 -6.35
N ASN A 463 -19.96 0.34 -6.28
CA ASN A 463 -19.04 1.47 -6.35
C ASN A 463 -18.69 1.97 -4.94
N ILE A 464 -17.44 1.79 -4.54
CA ILE A 464 -16.92 2.26 -3.26
C ILE A 464 -16.05 3.49 -3.50
N PHE A 465 -16.52 4.68 -3.10
CA PHE A 465 -15.88 5.99 -3.28
C PHE A 465 -15.18 6.16 -4.64
N GLY A 466 -15.84 5.71 -5.71
CA GLY A 466 -15.29 5.66 -7.05
C GLY A 466 -15.36 6.98 -7.80
N VAL A 467 -14.36 7.21 -8.67
CA VAL A 467 -14.39 8.34 -9.62
C VAL A 467 -15.42 8.07 -10.70
N VAL A 468 -16.26 9.07 -11.04
CA VAL A 468 -17.23 8.96 -12.15
C VAL A 468 -17.06 10.03 -13.21
N ASP A 469 -16.35 11.10 -12.87
CA ASP A 469 -15.98 12.22 -13.74
C ASP A 469 -14.49 12.50 -13.58
N LEU A 470 -13.71 12.16 -14.61
CA LEU A 470 -12.25 12.31 -14.62
C LEU A 470 -11.82 13.78 -14.65
N VAL A 471 -12.57 14.64 -15.36
CA VAL A 471 -12.26 16.08 -15.43
C VAL A 471 -12.44 16.72 -14.05
N GLU A 472 -13.54 16.43 -13.38
CA GLU A 472 -13.80 16.93 -12.04
C GLU A 472 -12.79 16.39 -11.02
N HIS A 473 -12.43 15.10 -11.14
CA HIS A 473 -11.44 14.49 -10.25
C HIS A 473 -10.09 15.21 -10.34
N ILE A 474 -9.57 15.42 -11.56
CA ILE A 474 -8.29 16.12 -11.76
C ILE A 474 -8.40 17.57 -11.26
N ASN A 475 -9.49 18.27 -11.57
CA ASN A 475 -9.71 19.65 -11.13
C ASN A 475 -9.81 19.80 -9.61
N THR A 476 -10.16 18.75 -8.87
CA THR A 476 -10.22 18.77 -7.39
C THR A 476 -8.86 19.12 -6.77
N TYR A 477 -7.75 18.76 -7.43
CA TYR A 477 -6.39 19.05 -6.98
C TYR A 477 -5.86 20.41 -7.47
N ARG A 478 -6.52 21.02 -8.45
CA ARG A 478 -6.02 22.23 -9.12
C ARG A 478 -5.93 23.41 -8.16
N GLY A 479 -4.79 24.09 -8.16
CA GLY A 479 -4.54 25.28 -7.35
C GLY A 479 -4.26 25.02 -5.86
N ARG A 480 -4.27 23.76 -5.41
CA ARG A 480 -3.92 23.39 -4.03
C ARG A 480 -2.43 23.13 -3.91
N TRP A 481 -1.74 23.98 -3.14
CA TRP A 481 -0.28 23.91 -2.98
C TRP A 481 0.21 22.55 -2.45
N ASN A 482 -0.50 21.94 -1.49
CA ASN A 482 -0.15 20.63 -0.92
C ASN A 482 -0.57 19.44 -1.80
N ARG A 483 -1.26 19.67 -2.93
CA ARG A 483 -1.70 18.65 -3.89
C ARG A 483 -1.19 18.88 -5.30
N ARG A 484 -0.22 19.79 -5.49
CA ARG A 484 0.35 20.06 -6.80
C ARG A 484 0.87 18.80 -7.47
N PHE A 485 1.60 17.96 -6.72
CA PHE A 485 2.06 16.66 -7.22
C PHE A 485 0.91 15.79 -7.74
N ALA A 486 -0.19 15.65 -6.99
CA ALA A 486 -1.32 14.84 -7.44
C ALA A 486 -1.95 15.40 -8.72
N TYR A 487 -2.09 16.73 -8.83
CA TYR A 487 -2.56 17.39 -10.06
C TYR A 487 -1.66 17.08 -11.25
N GLU A 488 -0.34 17.21 -11.07
CA GLU A 488 0.67 16.90 -12.08
C GLU A 488 0.65 15.41 -12.47
N TYR A 489 0.60 14.53 -11.48
CA TYR A 489 0.57 13.08 -11.64
C TYR A 489 -0.60 12.60 -12.50
N TRP A 490 -1.81 13.07 -12.21
CA TRP A 490 -2.98 12.69 -12.99
C TRP A 490 -2.98 13.32 -14.39
N ARG A 491 -2.64 14.61 -14.50
CA ARG A 491 -2.71 15.31 -15.79
C ARG A 491 -1.69 14.79 -16.79
N THR A 492 -0.49 14.40 -16.34
CA THR A 492 0.57 13.92 -17.24
C THR A 492 0.28 12.50 -17.73
N ARG A 493 -0.23 11.64 -16.83
CA ARG A 493 -0.45 10.23 -17.11
C ARG A 493 -1.83 9.90 -17.70
N ILE A 494 -2.87 10.70 -17.46
CA ILE A 494 -4.21 10.43 -18.01
C ILE A 494 -4.63 11.49 -19.03
N GLY A 495 -4.44 12.78 -18.71
CA GLY A 495 -4.70 13.86 -19.65
C GLY A 495 -4.92 15.20 -18.96
N ASP A 496 -4.61 16.29 -19.66
CA ASP A 496 -4.76 17.64 -19.13
C ASP A 496 -6.17 18.20 -19.42
N PRO A 497 -7.01 18.46 -18.39
CA PRO A 497 -8.36 19.00 -18.60
C PRO A 497 -8.36 20.46 -19.08
N THR A 498 -7.21 21.15 -19.07
CA THR A 498 -7.08 22.51 -19.61
C THR A 498 -6.86 22.54 -21.12
N ASP A 499 -6.39 21.43 -21.68
CA ASP A 499 -6.30 21.23 -23.12
C ASP A 499 -7.65 20.72 -23.67
N ARG A 500 -8.12 21.30 -24.77
CA ARG A 500 -9.47 21.04 -25.29
C ARG A 500 -9.63 19.60 -25.78
N GLU A 501 -8.63 19.06 -26.47
CA GLU A 501 -8.68 17.72 -27.04
C GLU A 501 -8.59 16.66 -25.95
N GLN A 502 -7.62 16.81 -25.03
CA GLN A 502 -7.50 15.90 -23.88
C GLN A 502 -8.71 15.96 -22.96
N ARG A 503 -9.28 17.15 -22.71
CA ARG A 503 -10.55 17.26 -21.98
C ARG A 503 -11.67 16.47 -22.63
N ALA A 504 -11.83 16.55 -23.95
CA ALA A 504 -12.85 15.78 -24.65
C ALA A 504 -12.65 14.26 -24.51
N ARG A 505 -11.40 13.78 -24.50
CA ARG A 505 -11.09 12.36 -24.20
C ARG A 505 -11.46 11.98 -22.77
N LEU A 506 -11.08 12.80 -21.79
CA LEU A 506 -11.43 12.58 -20.38
C LEU A 506 -12.94 12.52 -20.18
N GLU A 507 -13.71 13.40 -20.84
CA GLU A 507 -15.17 13.40 -20.81
C GLU A 507 -15.75 12.14 -21.45
N ALA A 508 -15.21 11.72 -22.61
CA ALA A 508 -15.62 10.50 -23.29
C ALA A 508 -15.29 9.22 -22.49
N ALA A 509 -14.24 9.24 -21.67
CA ALA A 509 -13.87 8.16 -20.77
C ALA A 509 -14.59 8.23 -19.41
N SER A 510 -15.38 9.27 -19.14
CA SER A 510 -16.07 9.44 -17.85
C SER A 510 -17.44 8.74 -17.86
N PRO A 511 -17.69 7.73 -17.00
CA PRO A 511 -18.94 6.96 -17.02
C PRO A 511 -20.18 7.80 -16.68
N ILE A 512 -20.03 8.95 -16.02
CA ILE A 512 -21.13 9.86 -15.72
C ILE A 512 -21.88 10.35 -16.99
N GLN A 513 -21.26 10.30 -18.17
CA GLN A 513 -21.87 10.70 -19.44
C GLN A 513 -22.84 9.65 -20.01
N PHE A 514 -22.85 8.43 -19.46
CA PHE A 514 -23.50 7.26 -20.06
C PHE A 514 -24.42 6.52 -19.08
N ILE A 515 -24.89 7.21 -18.04
CA ILE A 515 -25.74 6.63 -16.98
C ILE A 515 -27.05 6.06 -17.53
N ASP A 516 -27.55 6.59 -18.65
CA ASP A 516 -28.73 6.08 -19.36
C ASP A 516 -28.55 4.63 -19.82
N ARG A 517 -27.32 4.18 -20.08
CA ARG A 517 -27.00 2.82 -20.54
C ARG A 517 -27.03 1.77 -19.45
N ILE A 518 -26.92 2.17 -18.18
CA ILE A 518 -26.89 1.24 -17.04
C ILE A 518 -28.20 0.45 -16.98
N ARG A 519 -28.09 -0.87 -16.90
CA ARG A 519 -29.23 -1.81 -16.77
C ARG A 519 -29.33 -2.41 -15.37
N ALA A 520 -28.17 -2.73 -14.80
CA ALA A 520 -28.04 -3.35 -13.50
C ALA A 520 -28.23 -2.36 -12.33
N PRO A 521 -28.69 -2.84 -11.16
CA PRO A 521 -28.69 -2.07 -9.93
C PRO A 521 -27.27 -1.73 -9.47
N VAL A 522 -27.14 -0.58 -8.80
CA VAL A 522 -25.85 -0.07 -8.29
C VAL A 522 -25.88 0.16 -6.78
N LEU A 523 -25.00 -0.47 -6.02
CA LEU A 523 -24.73 -0.09 -4.63
C LEU A 523 -23.58 0.90 -4.58
N ILE A 524 -23.76 2.01 -3.88
CA ILE A 524 -22.76 3.06 -3.77
C ILE A 524 -22.44 3.30 -2.29
N TYR A 525 -21.16 3.38 -1.94
CA TYR A 525 -20.68 3.71 -0.59
C TYR A 525 -19.68 4.86 -0.65
N HIS A 526 -19.73 5.84 0.26
CA HIS A 526 -18.76 6.94 0.32
C HIS A 526 -18.64 7.59 1.71
N GLY A 527 -17.41 7.88 2.15
CA GLY A 527 -17.11 8.65 3.37
C GLY A 527 -17.04 10.16 3.15
N GLU A 528 -17.79 10.97 3.92
CA GLU A 528 -17.89 12.42 3.68
C GLU A 528 -16.58 13.19 3.80
N GLN A 529 -15.58 12.64 4.50
CA GLN A 529 -14.31 13.31 4.74
C GLN A 529 -13.32 13.14 3.59
N ASP A 530 -13.63 12.30 2.59
CA ASP A 530 -12.76 11.93 1.47
C ASP A 530 -12.15 13.12 0.70
N ILE A 531 -10.82 13.19 0.72
CA ILE A 531 -9.93 14.19 0.13
C ILE A 531 -9.17 13.61 -1.06
N ASN A 532 -9.31 12.32 -1.35
CA ASN A 532 -8.72 11.68 -2.51
C ASN A 532 -9.74 11.67 -3.65
N VAL A 533 -10.95 11.16 -3.42
CA VAL A 533 -12.07 11.24 -4.33
C VAL A 533 -13.19 12.03 -3.66
N ASP A 534 -13.36 13.29 -4.06
CA ASP A 534 -14.38 14.14 -3.45
C ASP A 534 -15.78 13.51 -3.51
N ILE A 535 -16.51 13.55 -2.38
CA ILE A 535 -17.88 13.03 -2.29
C ILE A 535 -18.85 13.60 -3.34
N GLY A 536 -18.54 14.77 -3.91
CA GLY A 536 -19.21 15.31 -5.07
C GLY A 536 -19.27 14.36 -6.27
N GLN A 537 -18.35 13.40 -6.40
CA GLN A 537 -18.36 12.33 -7.40
C GLN A 537 -19.58 11.40 -7.18
N SER A 538 -19.71 10.80 -5.99
CA SER A 538 -20.84 9.92 -5.69
C SER A 538 -22.16 10.66 -5.60
N ARG A 539 -22.19 11.90 -5.08
CA ARG A 539 -23.41 12.73 -5.10
C ARG A 539 -23.90 13.04 -6.52
N ARG A 540 -22.98 13.28 -7.47
CA ARG A 540 -23.31 13.43 -8.90
C ARG A 540 -23.87 12.13 -9.48
N LEU A 541 -23.25 10.99 -9.18
CA LEU A 541 -23.72 9.67 -9.61
C LEU A 541 -25.16 9.40 -9.11
N VAL A 542 -25.42 9.54 -7.81
CA VAL A 542 -26.75 9.36 -7.21
C VAL A 542 -27.79 10.28 -7.86
N SER A 543 -27.42 11.54 -8.11
CA SER A 543 -28.29 12.51 -8.77
C SER A 543 -28.61 12.11 -10.21
N ALA A 544 -27.62 11.59 -10.96
CA ALA A 544 -27.80 11.13 -12.33
C ALA A 544 -28.65 9.85 -12.42
N LEU A 545 -28.37 8.85 -11.57
CA LEU A 545 -29.15 7.61 -11.48
C LEU A 545 -30.61 7.89 -11.15
N ARG A 546 -30.88 8.78 -10.19
CA ARG A 546 -32.24 9.21 -9.85
C ARG A 546 -32.95 9.90 -11.01
N ARG A 547 -32.28 10.81 -11.74
CA ARG A 547 -32.87 11.47 -12.91
C ARG A 547 -33.23 10.50 -14.03
N GLN A 548 -32.44 9.44 -14.19
CA GLN A 548 -32.65 8.40 -15.21
C GLN A 548 -33.50 7.23 -14.72
N ASN A 549 -34.11 7.34 -13.53
CA ASN A 549 -34.93 6.30 -12.90
C ASN A 549 -34.23 4.92 -12.86
N LYS A 550 -32.93 4.90 -12.55
CA LYS A 550 -32.13 3.69 -12.38
C LYS A 550 -32.26 3.16 -10.96
N GLU A 551 -32.12 1.85 -10.79
CA GLU A 551 -32.12 1.20 -9.48
C GLU A 551 -30.77 1.37 -8.78
N PHE A 552 -30.77 1.84 -7.53
CA PHE A 552 -29.54 1.99 -6.76
C PHE A 552 -29.79 2.01 -5.25
N SER A 553 -28.75 1.68 -4.50
CA SER A 553 -28.63 1.87 -3.05
C SER A 553 -27.47 2.81 -2.75
N TRP A 554 -27.62 3.67 -1.74
CA TRP A 554 -26.63 4.69 -1.40
C TRP A 554 -26.35 4.73 0.10
N ILE A 555 -25.10 4.48 0.47
CA ILE A 555 -24.59 4.62 1.83
C ILE A 555 -23.59 5.78 1.87
N GLN A 556 -23.95 6.81 2.63
CA GLN A 556 -23.08 7.92 2.96
C GLN A 556 -22.80 7.90 4.46
N VAL A 557 -21.53 8.02 4.85
CA VAL A 557 -21.12 8.04 6.26
C VAL A 557 -20.26 9.27 6.55
N SER A 558 -20.57 10.00 7.62
CA SER A 558 -19.95 11.30 7.93
C SER A 558 -18.57 11.19 8.59
N ASN A 559 -18.23 10.02 9.12
CA ASN A 559 -17.03 9.77 9.90
C ASN A 559 -15.99 8.92 9.15
N GLU A 560 -16.10 8.73 7.85
CA GLU A 560 -15.08 8.04 7.04
C GLU A 560 -14.45 8.94 5.98
N ALA A 561 -13.27 8.48 5.60
CA ALA A 561 -12.30 9.00 4.66
C ALA A 561 -12.40 8.28 3.29
N HIS A 562 -11.30 8.31 2.52
CA HIS A 562 -11.01 7.36 1.44
C HIS A 562 -10.64 5.93 1.92
N SER A 563 -11.11 5.53 3.10
CA SER A 563 -10.94 4.22 3.72
C SER A 563 -12.23 3.82 4.44
N ILE A 564 -12.30 2.56 4.88
CA ILE A 564 -13.43 2.05 5.67
C ILE A 564 -12.84 1.53 6.98
N ASP A 565 -12.40 2.45 7.84
CA ASP A 565 -11.62 2.09 9.02
C ASP A 565 -12.52 1.71 10.21
N SER A 566 -13.70 2.34 10.37
CA SER A 566 -14.64 1.95 11.44
C SER A 566 -15.11 0.52 11.25
N GLU A 567 -15.00 -0.28 12.31
CA GLU A 567 -15.59 -1.62 12.35
C GLU A 567 -17.11 -1.56 12.12
N GLU A 568 -17.80 -0.60 12.74
CA GLU A 568 -19.24 -0.41 12.56
C GLU A 568 -19.61 -0.15 11.09
N ASN A 569 -18.88 0.74 10.42
CA ASN A 569 -19.16 1.06 9.01
C ASN A 569 -18.78 -0.09 8.07
N ARG A 570 -17.68 -0.81 8.37
CA ARG A 570 -17.33 -2.05 7.67
C ARG A 570 -18.47 -3.06 7.77
N LEU A 571 -18.89 -3.40 8.99
CA LEU A 571 -19.99 -4.35 9.22
C LEU A 571 -21.28 -3.90 8.53
N ARG A 572 -21.63 -2.61 8.62
CA ARG A 572 -22.78 -2.05 7.92
C ARG A 572 -22.68 -2.24 6.41
N LEU A 573 -21.53 -1.94 5.80
CA LEU A 573 -21.33 -2.09 4.36
C LEU A 573 -21.38 -3.56 3.94
N PHE A 574 -20.66 -4.45 4.61
CA PHE A 574 -20.67 -5.88 4.30
C PHE A 574 -22.07 -6.49 4.45
N ASN A 575 -22.84 -6.09 5.46
CA ASN A 575 -24.24 -6.51 5.61
C ASN A 575 -25.15 -5.99 4.48
N GLU A 576 -24.91 -4.76 4.01
CA GLU A 576 -25.67 -4.23 2.87
C GLU A 576 -25.30 -4.93 1.57
N ILE A 577 -24.00 -5.18 1.34
CA ILE A 577 -23.53 -5.96 0.19
C ILE A 577 -24.14 -7.34 0.23
N ASP A 578 -24.12 -8.01 1.37
CA ASP A 578 -24.69 -9.36 1.52
C ASP A 578 -26.15 -9.39 1.07
N ARG A 579 -26.97 -8.46 1.57
CA ARG A 579 -28.37 -8.32 1.17
C ARG A 579 -28.50 -7.98 -0.31
N PHE A 580 -27.68 -7.07 -0.79
CA PHE A 580 -27.71 -6.58 -2.17
C PHE A 580 -27.45 -7.72 -3.16
N ILE A 581 -26.47 -8.59 -2.89
CA ILE A 581 -26.06 -9.64 -3.84
C ILE A 581 -26.88 -10.94 -3.77
N GLN A 582 -27.77 -11.10 -2.76
CA GLN A 582 -28.58 -12.31 -2.59
C GLN A 582 -29.25 -12.82 -3.88
N PRO A 583 -29.82 -11.97 -4.76
CA PRO A 583 -30.48 -12.44 -5.98
C PRO A 583 -29.59 -13.24 -6.95
N TRP A 584 -28.26 -13.19 -6.80
CA TRP A 584 -27.30 -13.83 -7.68
C TRP A 584 -26.48 -14.95 -7.01
N THR A 585 -26.75 -15.28 -5.75
CA THR A 585 -25.96 -16.27 -4.96
C THR A 585 -26.35 -17.74 -5.19
N ASN A 586 -27.58 -18.02 -5.63
CA ASN A 586 -28.10 -19.39 -5.78
C ASN A 586 -28.53 -19.67 -7.21
#